data_AF-A0A838R2Z8-F1
#
_entry.id   AF-A0A838R2Z8-F1
#
_cell.length_a   1.000
_cell.length_b   1.000
_cell.length_c   1.000
_cell.angle_alpha   90.00
_cell.angle_beta   90.00
_cell.angle_gamma   90.00
#
_symmetry.space_group_name_H-M   'P 1'
#
loop_
_entity.id
_entity.type
_entity.pdbx_description
1 polymer ?
#
loop_
_entity_poly.entity_id
_entity_poly.type
_entity_poly.pdbx_seq_one_letter_code
_entity_poly.pdbx_strand_id
1 'polypeptide(L)'
;MPSAGDEFDILDFGSLSGAFNTVQLPPLTGWLAWDTSQLYTTGVLAVRSTLLEADFDEDGDVDGADLVKWRASFGVSAAATHSQGDADGDQDVDGGDFLTWQRQLGSATTMAATEAVPEPAIPLLLISGALTTFFRRRVTVS
;
A
#
# COMPACT_ATOMS: atom_id res chain seq x y z
N MET A 1 -14.76 8.95 1.38
CA MET A 1 -13.37 8.45 1.33
C MET A 1 -13.33 7.22 2.21
N PRO A 2 -12.77 6.08 1.75
CA PRO A 2 -12.80 4.85 2.52
C PRO A 2 -12.14 5.01 3.90
N SER A 3 -12.68 4.33 4.91
CA SER A 3 -12.20 4.31 6.30
C SER A 3 -11.79 2.91 6.74
N ALA A 4 -10.96 2.80 7.78
CA ALA A 4 -10.63 1.52 8.39
C ALA A 4 -11.90 0.79 8.83
N GLY A 5 -12.00 -0.48 8.47
CA GLY A 5 -13.18 -1.31 8.73
C GLY A 5 -14.22 -1.32 7.61
N ASP A 6 -14.10 -0.45 6.60
CA ASP A 6 -14.97 -0.51 5.42
C ASP A 6 -14.76 -1.83 4.67
N GLU A 7 -15.87 -2.43 4.25
CA GLU A 7 -15.89 -3.65 3.46
C GLU A 7 -16.76 -3.44 2.21
N PHE A 8 -16.23 -3.86 1.07
CA PHE A 8 -16.87 -3.73 -0.24
C PHE A 8 -17.06 -5.13 -0.81
N ASP A 9 -18.31 -5.51 -1.01
CA ASP A 9 -18.65 -6.72 -1.75
C ASP A 9 -18.48 -6.47 -3.25
N ILE A 10 -17.47 -7.10 -3.85
CA ILE A 10 -17.07 -6.86 -5.24
C ILE A 10 -17.44 -8.05 -6.14
N LEU A 11 -17.39 -9.28 -5.64
CA LEU A 11 -17.51 -10.50 -6.44
C LEU A 11 -18.47 -11.52 -5.82
N ASP A 12 -19.56 -11.80 -6.52
CA ASP A 12 -20.43 -12.93 -6.20
C ASP A 12 -20.13 -14.13 -7.12
N PHE A 13 -19.83 -15.30 -6.54
CA PHE A 13 -19.61 -16.52 -7.31
C PHE A 13 -20.06 -17.77 -6.56
N GLY A 14 -20.58 -18.76 -7.31
CA GLY A 14 -20.90 -20.09 -6.76
C GLY A 14 -19.68 -21.01 -6.66
N SER A 15 -18.70 -20.84 -7.54
CA SER A 15 -17.41 -21.54 -7.51
C SER A 15 -16.34 -20.67 -8.18
N LEU A 16 -15.16 -20.55 -7.58
CA LEU A 16 -14.06 -19.79 -8.14
C LEU A 16 -13.12 -20.68 -8.95
N SER A 17 -12.70 -20.22 -10.12
CA SER A 17 -11.62 -20.83 -10.90
C SER A 17 -10.71 -19.73 -11.45
N GLY A 18 -9.45 -19.74 -11.01
CA GLY A 18 -8.47 -18.71 -11.34
C GLY A 18 -8.52 -17.49 -10.42
N ALA A 19 -7.56 -16.60 -10.60
CA ALA A 19 -7.46 -15.31 -9.92
C ALA A 19 -6.90 -14.28 -10.91
N PHE A 20 -7.11 -12.99 -10.65
CA PHE A 20 -6.41 -11.96 -11.41
C PHE A 20 -4.93 -12.03 -11.09
N ASN A 21 -4.09 -12.02 -12.12
CA ASN A 21 -2.63 -11.93 -11.93
C ASN A 21 -2.22 -10.63 -11.25
N THR A 22 -2.99 -9.55 -11.45
CA THR A 22 -2.73 -8.23 -10.88
C THR A 22 -4.05 -7.56 -10.52
N VAL A 23 -4.12 -6.99 -9.32
CA VAL A 23 -5.26 -6.16 -8.86
C VAL A 23 -4.73 -4.75 -8.63
N GLN A 24 -5.16 -3.80 -9.45
CA GLN A 24 -4.77 -2.40 -9.32
C GLN A 24 -5.84 -1.64 -8.53
N LEU A 25 -5.45 -1.10 -7.37
CA LEU A 25 -6.34 -0.34 -6.49
C LEU A 25 -5.82 1.09 -6.34
N PRO A 26 -6.71 2.08 -6.22
CA PRO A 26 -6.29 3.46 -6.00
C PRO A 26 -5.54 3.56 -4.66
N PRO A 27 -4.51 4.41 -4.55
CA PRO A 27 -3.81 4.60 -3.29
C PRO A 27 -4.76 5.17 -2.23
N LEU A 28 -4.66 4.64 -1.02
CA LEU A 28 -5.30 5.20 0.16
C LEU A 28 -4.34 6.17 0.85
N THR A 29 -4.87 7.14 1.58
CA THR A 29 -4.08 8.15 2.31
C THR A 29 -3.95 7.78 3.78
N GLY A 30 -2.81 8.11 4.40
CA GLY A 30 -2.54 7.82 5.81
C GLY A 30 -2.20 6.35 6.04
N TRP A 31 -2.54 5.83 7.22
CA TRP A 31 -2.27 4.45 7.66
C TRP A 31 -3.32 3.44 7.15
N LEU A 32 -3.84 3.62 5.94
CA LEU A 32 -4.89 2.76 5.39
C LEU A 32 -4.34 1.94 4.23
N ALA A 33 -4.67 0.65 4.21
CA ALA A 33 -4.34 -0.24 3.11
C ALA A 33 -5.56 -1.06 2.67
N TRP A 34 -5.56 -1.41 1.38
CA TRP A 34 -6.49 -2.39 0.85
C TRP A 34 -6.08 -3.80 1.29
N ASP A 35 -7.04 -4.54 1.83
CA ASP A 35 -6.90 -5.94 2.20
C ASP A 35 -7.67 -6.80 1.21
N THR A 36 -6.91 -7.54 0.39
CA THR A 36 -7.43 -8.44 -0.66
C THR A 36 -7.51 -9.90 -0.19
N SER A 37 -7.22 -10.19 1.09
CA SER A 37 -7.20 -11.56 1.62
C SER A 37 -8.53 -12.29 1.44
N GLN A 38 -9.64 -11.54 1.45
CA GLN A 38 -11.00 -12.07 1.30
C GLN A 38 -11.56 -11.98 -0.13
N LEU A 39 -10.85 -11.33 -1.06
CA LEU A 39 -11.38 -11.04 -2.40
C LEU A 39 -11.70 -12.30 -3.20
N TYR A 40 -10.91 -13.37 -2.99
CA TYR A 40 -11.07 -14.65 -3.69
C TYR A 40 -11.71 -15.75 -2.82
N THR A 41 -12.10 -15.44 -1.59
CA THR A 41 -12.81 -16.39 -0.71
C THR A 41 -14.27 -16.02 -0.59
N THR A 42 -14.57 -14.76 -0.28
CA THR A 42 -15.92 -14.25 -0.06
C THR A 42 -16.30 -13.13 -1.01
N GLY A 43 -15.39 -12.70 -1.90
CA GLY A 43 -15.64 -11.59 -2.82
C GLY A 43 -15.46 -10.21 -2.22
N VAL A 44 -15.02 -10.13 -0.96
CA VAL A 44 -14.93 -8.88 -0.20
C VAL A 44 -13.54 -8.27 -0.32
N LEU A 45 -13.50 -6.99 -0.66
CA LEU A 45 -12.34 -6.12 -0.53
C LEU A 45 -12.51 -5.26 0.72
N ALA A 46 -11.53 -5.26 1.63
CA ALA A 46 -11.62 -4.51 2.87
C ALA A 46 -10.59 -3.37 2.94
N VAL A 47 -10.85 -2.41 3.81
CA VAL A 47 -9.90 -1.36 4.19
C VAL A 47 -9.45 -1.63 5.62
N ARG A 48 -8.14 -1.75 5.83
CA ARG A 48 -7.55 -2.01 7.15
C ARG A 48 -6.63 -0.86 7.54
N SER A 49 -6.60 -0.59 8.84
CA SER A 49 -5.55 0.24 9.42
C SER A 49 -4.25 -0.55 9.42
N THR A 50 -3.18 0.08 8.99
CA THR A 50 -1.81 -0.41 9.10
C THR A 50 -1.06 0.26 10.24
N LEU A 51 -1.75 1.05 11.05
CA LEU A 51 -1.16 1.58 12.27
C LEU A 51 -1.01 0.43 13.27
N LEU A 52 0.21 0.21 13.73
CA LEU A 52 0.48 -0.59 14.91
C LEU A 52 0.56 0.38 16.09
N GLU A 53 -0.26 0.17 17.11
CA GLU A 53 -0.43 1.08 18.25
C GLU A 53 0.86 1.26 19.05
N ALA A 54 1.77 0.28 18.98
CA ALA A 54 3.04 0.28 19.68
C ALA A 54 4.27 0.52 18.78
N ASP A 55 4.05 0.95 17.53
CA ASP A 55 5.09 1.37 16.58
C ASP A 55 5.41 2.87 16.81
N PHE A 56 6.20 3.13 17.83
CA PHE A 56 6.48 4.48 18.33
C PHE A 56 7.58 5.20 17.53
N ASP A 57 8.34 4.50 16.70
CA ASP A 57 9.27 5.14 15.77
C ASP A 57 8.79 5.18 14.30
N GLU A 58 7.59 4.66 14.05
CA GLU A 58 6.82 4.74 12.80
C GLU A 58 7.55 4.09 11.62
N ASP A 59 8.32 3.02 11.88
CA ASP A 59 9.05 2.29 10.85
C ASP A 59 8.27 1.10 10.25
N GLY A 60 7.08 0.83 10.79
CA GLY A 60 6.14 -0.15 10.30
C GLY A 60 6.24 -1.51 10.98
N ASP A 61 7.04 -1.65 12.02
CA ASP A 61 7.04 -2.82 12.89
C ASP A 61 6.99 -2.46 14.39
N VAL A 62 6.84 -3.48 15.24
CA VAL A 62 6.84 -3.32 16.70
C VAL A 62 7.98 -4.17 17.26
N ASP A 63 9.07 -3.51 17.64
CA ASP A 63 10.31 -4.15 18.02
C ASP A 63 11.02 -3.49 19.23
N GLY A 64 12.33 -3.73 19.36
CA GLY A 64 13.14 -3.17 20.43
C GLY A 64 13.38 -1.66 20.33
N ALA A 65 13.33 -1.08 19.13
CA ALA A 65 13.48 0.36 18.88
C ALA A 65 12.29 1.13 19.46
N ASP A 66 11.07 0.62 19.30
CA ASP A 66 9.87 1.16 19.96
C ASP A 66 10.00 1.14 21.47
N LEU A 67 10.46 0.01 22.03
CA LEU A 67 10.63 -0.11 23.46
C LEU A 67 11.62 0.94 24.00
N VAL A 68 12.63 1.32 23.21
CA VAL A 68 13.55 2.41 23.59
C VAL A 68 12.82 3.76 23.63
N LYS A 69 11.90 4.03 22.71
CA LYS A 69 11.05 5.24 22.73
C LYS A 69 10.14 5.28 23.95
N TRP A 70 9.39 4.20 24.20
CA TRP A 70 8.50 4.10 25.37
C TRP A 70 9.26 4.32 26.68
N ARG A 71 10.42 3.65 26.84
CA ARG A 71 11.26 3.81 28.04
C ARG A 71 11.78 5.23 28.24
N ALA A 72 11.99 5.98 27.16
CA ALA A 72 12.47 7.36 27.25
C ALA A 72 11.41 8.33 27.80
N SER A 73 10.12 7.99 27.66
CA SER A 73 9.01 8.84 28.12
C SER A 73 8.17 8.22 29.23
N PHE A 74 8.53 7.04 29.74
CA PHE A 74 7.82 6.39 30.83
C PHE A 74 7.59 7.33 32.03
N GLY A 75 6.34 7.44 32.47
CA GLY A 75 5.91 8.30 33.54
C GLY A 75 5.48 9.72 33.11
N VAL A 76 5.45 10.02 31.81
CA VAL A 76 4.64 11.14 31.30
C VAL A 76 3.19 10.86 31.66
N SER A 77 2.54 11.77 32.38
CA SER A 77 1.22 11.54 32.98
C SER A 77 0.08 12.35 32.35
N ALA A 78 0.38 13.07 31.26
CA ALA A 78 -0.58 13.89 30.52
C ALA A 78 0.03 14.37 29.20
N ALA A 79 -0.83 14.49 28.19
CA ALA A 79 -0.46 14.96 26.85
C ALA A 79 0.71 14.18 26.24
N ALA A 80 0.82 12.89 26.57
CA ALA A 80 1.66 11.98 25.82
C ALA A 80 1.18 11.92 24.36
N THR A 81 2.13 11.63 23.48
CA THR A 81 1.89 11.41 22.07
C THR A 81 2.24 9.98 21.74
N HIS A 82 1.69 9.44 20.66
CA HIS A 82 2.03 8.12 20.16
C HIS A 82 3.55 7.89 20.11
N SER A 83 4.31 8.80 19.49
CA SER A 83 5.78 8.71 19.39
C SER A 83 6.54 8.73 20.72
N GLN A 84 5.87 9.13 21.81
CA GLN A 84 6.42 9.10 23.17
C GLN A 84 6.15 7.75 23.87
N GLY A 85 5.24 6.93 23.34
CA GLY A 85 4.90 5.64 23.93
C GLY A 85 3.44 5.52 24.37
N ASP A 86 2.55 6.43 24.00
CA ASP A 86 1.10 6.37 24.30
C ASP A 86 0.41 5.47 23.25
N ALA A 87 0.36 4.17 23.55
CA ALA A 87 -0.20 3.15 22.68
C ALA A 87 -1.71 2.97 22.87
N ASP A 88 -2.23 3.15 24.07
CA ASP A 88 -3.68 3.00 24.32
C ASP A 88 -4.48 4.31 24.16
N GLY A 89 -3.78 5.43 23.95
CA GLY A 89 -4.35 6.72 23.59
C GLY A 89 -4.94 7.48 24.76
N ASP A 90 -4.56 7.14 26.00
CA ASP A 90 -5.09 7.76 27.21
C ASP A 90 -4.31 9.02 27.65
N GLN A 91 -3.30 9.39 26.86
CA GLN A 91 -2.44 10.57 27.03
C GLN A 91 -1.43 10.46 28.18
N ASP A 92 -1.15 9.27 28.68
CA ASP A 92 0.00 8.98 29.52
C ASP A 92 0.96 7.95 28.89
N VAL A 93 2.06 7.63 29.59
CA VAL A 93 3.03 6.61 29.16
C VAL A 93 3.32 5.72 30.35
N ASP A 94 2.62 4.60 30.43
CA ASP A 94 2.63 3.74 31.61
C ASP A 94 2.59 2.23 31.28
N GLY A 95 2.23 1.41 32.26
CA GLY A 95 2.15 -0.04 32.11
C GLY A 95 1.08 -0.52 31.11
N GLY A 96 0.02 0.25 30.88
CA GLY A 96 -1.01 0.01 29.87
C GLY A 96 -0.41 -0.02 28.47
N ASP A 97 0.38 0.98 28.13
CA ASP A 97 1.09 1.04 26.84
C ASP A 97 2.10 -0.07 26.68
N PHE A 98 2.85 -0.36 27.76
CA PHE A 98 3.82 -1.46 27.73
C PHE A 98 3.13 -2.80 27.48
N LEU A 99 1.95 -3.03 28.06
CA LEU A 99 1.15 -4.23 27.78
C LEU A 99 0.70 -4.26 26.31
N THR A 100 0.38 -3.10 25.71
CA THR A 100 0.06 -3.00 24.28
C THR A 100 1.28 -3.37 23.42
N TRP A 101 2.46 -2.81 23.71
CA TRP A 101 3.71 -3.19 23.06
C TRP A 101 3.99 -4.69 23.19
N GLN A 102 3.83 -5.27 24.39
CA GLN A 102 4.04 -6.71 24.59
C GLN A 102 3.09 -7.58 23.76
N ARG A 103 1.83 -7.14 23.56
CA ARG A 103 0.86 -7.86 22.72
C ARG A 103 1.18 -7.75 21.23
N GLN A 104 1.79 -6.64 20.82
CA GLN A 104 2.10 -6.38 19.41
C GLN A 104 3.55 -6.71 19.02
N LEU A 105 4.45 -7.03 19.96
CA LEU A 105 5.84 -7.35 19.69
C LEU A 105 6.02 -8.39 18.57
N GLY A 106 6.79 -8.02 17.55
CA GLY A 106 7.05 -8.83 16.36
C GLY A 106 5.97 -8.73 15.29
N SER A 107 4.94 -7.89 15.49
CA SER A 107 4.03 -7.50 14.42
C SER A 107 4.74 -6.56 13.47
N ALA A 108 4.44 -6.69 12.18
CA ALA A 108 4.91 -5.79 11.16
C ALA A 108 3.79 -5.58 10.15
N THR A 109 3.67 -4.36 9.65
CA THR A 109 2.75 -4.07 8.57
C THR A 109 3.25 -4.71 7.29
N THR A 110 2.56 -5.74 6.81
CA THR A 110 2.74 -6.20 5.43
C THR A 110 2.10 -5.21 4.46
N MET A 111 2.86 -4.21 4.05
CA MET A 111 2.52 -3.37 2.90
C MET A 111 2.50 -4.25 1.65
N ALA A 112 1.34 -4.36 0.98
CA ALA A 112 1.28 -4.98 -0.34
C ALA A 112 2.16 -4.15 -1.30
N ALA A 113 3.23 -4.75 -1.82
CA ALA A 113 4.14 -4.09 -2.73
C ALA A 113 3.37 -3.60 -3.97
N THR A 114 3.41 -2.29 -4.24
CA THR A 114 2.93 -1.74 -5.50
C THR A 114 3.88 -2.16 -6.61
N GLU A 115 3.54 -3.19 -7.38
CA GLU A 115 4.31 -3.53 -8.58
C GLU A 115 4.22 -2.37 -9.58
N ALA A 116 5.39 -1.90 -10.04
CA ALA A 116 5.47 -0.89 -11.06
C ALA A 116 4.80 -1.40 -12.34
N VAL A 117 3.77 -0.70 -12.81
CA VAL A 117 3.12 -0.99 -14.08
C VAL A 117 4.16 -0.77 -15.19
N PRO A 118 4.52 -1.80 -15.98
CA PRO A 118 5.42 -1.61 -17.10
C PRO A 118 4.81 -0.60 -18.07
N GLU A 119 5.54 0.47 -18.39
CA GLU A 119 5.09 1.41 -19.43
C GLU A 119 4.87 0.63 -20.74
N PRO A 120 3.76 0.87 -21.46
CA PRO A 120 3.55 0.21 -22.75
C PRO A 120 4.67 0.63 -23.68
N ALA A 121 5.55 -0.31 -24.05
CA ALA A 121 6.51 -0.10 -25.11
C ALA A 121 5.74 0.07 -26.42
N ILE A 122 5.46 1.31 -26.81
CA ILE A 122 4.93 1.62 -28.14
C ILE A 122 6.15 1.69 -29.07
N PRO A 123 6.44 0.68 -29.91
CA PRO A 123 7.48 0.86 -30.90
C PRO A 123 7.04 1.96 -31.86
N LEU A 124 7.96 2.90 -32.14
CA LEU A 124 7.83 3.96 -33.14
C LEU A 124 7.22 3.42 -34.45
N LEU A 125 5.92 3.62 -34.63
CA LEU A 125 5.23 3.40 -35.88
C LEU A 125 4.81 4.78 -36.36
N LEU A 126 5.71 5.46 -37.08
CA LEU A 126 5.47 6.54 -38.05
C LEU A 126 6.83 7.16 -38.42
N ILE A 127 7.33 6.85 -39.62
CA ILE A 127 7.91 7.75 -40.66
C ILE A 127 8.64 6.83 -41.66
N SER A 128 7.88 6.22 -42.56
CA SER A 128 8.38 5.83 -43.89
C SER A 128 7.30 6.10 -44.93
N GLY A 129 6.71 7.29 -44.83
CA GLY A 129 5.91 7.93 -45.86
C GLY A 129 6.73 9.09 -46.46
N ALA A 130 7.86 8.79 -47.10
CA ALA A 130 8.64 9.76 -47.85
C ALA A 130 8.79 9.29 -49.31
N LEU A 131 7.81 9.71 -50.11
CA LEU A 131 7.95 10.19 -51.49
C LEU A 131 8.66 9.28 -52.50
N THR A 132 7.86 8.40 -53.11
CA THR A 132 8.05 7.84 -54.45
C THR A 132 7.83 8.89 -55.56
N THR A 133 8.70 9.88 -55.69
CA THR A 133 8.70 10.77 -56.88
C THR A 133 10.11 11.24 -57.23
N PHE A 134 10.95 10.43 -57.86
CA PHE A 134 12.07 10.96 -58.67
C PHE A 134 12.70 9.96 -59.67
N PHE A 135 11.95 9.04 -60.28
CA PHE A 135 12.47 8.31 -61.44
C PHE A 135 11.37 7.94 -62.44
N ARG A 136 11.23 8.78 -63.48
CA ARG A 136 10.76 8.48 -64.86
C ARG A 136 10.47 9.83 -65.53
N ARG A 137 10.95 10.21 -66.72
CA ARG A 137 11.92 9.68 -67.71
C ARG A 137 11.93 10.77 -68.80
N ARG A 138 13.08 11.20 -69.33
CA ARG A 138 13.12 11.79 -70.69
C ARG A 138 14.33 11.25 -71.45
N VAL A 139 14.05 10.31 -72.35
CA VAL A 139 14.92 9.94 -73.48
C VAL A 139 14.15 10.35 -74.72
N THR A 140 14.73 11.20 -75.55
CA THR A 140 14.30 11.39 -76.94
C THR A 140 15.56 11.43 -77.80
N VAL A 141 15.56 10.56 -78.80
CA VAL A 141 16.63 10.32 -79.78
C VAL A 141 16.42 11.23 -80.98
N SER A 142 17.49 11.82 -81.49
CA SER A 142 17.83 11.94 -82.93
C SER A 142 19.32 12.22 -83.07
#